data_AF-A0A376KMW0-F1
#
_entry.id   AF-A0A376KMW0-F1
#
_cell.length_a   1.000
_cell.length_b   1.000
_cell.length_c   1.000
_cell.angle_alpha   90.00
_cell.angle_beta   90.00
_cell.angle_gamma   90.00
#
_symmetry.space_group_name_H-M   'P 1'
#
loop_
_entity.id
_entity.type
_entity.pdbx_description
1 polymer ?
#
loop_
_entity_poly.entity_id
_entity_poly.type
_entity_poly.pdbx_seq_one_letter_code
_entity_poly.pdbx_strand_id
1 'polypeptide(L)'
;MANGELSVKRWHSNKQLLPQKTELQALLVREKVEAARRAMLLYPQQLSWNWWDDVTVEIRFWLPAGSFATSVVRELINTTGDYAHIAE
;
A
#
# COMPACT_ATOMS: atom_id res chain seq x y z
N MET A 1 -2.36 -29.04 14.10
CA MET A 1 -2.27 -28.32 15.38
C MET A 1 -0.96 -27.54 15.44
N ALA A 2 -0.78 -26.49 14.64
CA ALA A 2 0.45 -25.67 14.61
C ALA A 2 0.20 -24.23 14.10
N ASN A 3 -1.04 -23.73 14.22
CA ASN A 3 -1.43 -22.44 13.64
C ASN A 3 -1.44 -21.26 14.64
N GLY A 4 -1.25 -21.51 15.94
CA GLY A 4 -1.30 -20.45 16.97
C GLY A 4 0.02 -19.71 17.17
N GLU A 5 1.14 -20.44 17.28
CA GLU A 5 2.45 -19.86 17.64
C GLU A 5 3.13 -19.08 16.51
N LEU A 6 2.91 -19.47 15.25
CA LEU A 6 3.48 -18.78 14.08
C LEU A 6 2.88 -17.38 13.88
N SER A 7 1.62 -17.18 14.28
CA SER A 7 0.95 -15.89 14.21
C SER A 7 1.61 -14.88 15.16
N VAL A 8 1.86 -15.28 16.42
CA VAL A 8 2.39 -14.41 17.49
C VAL A 8 3.87 -14.04 17.28
N LYS A 9 4.71 -14.96 16.79
CA LYS A 9 6.13 -14.64 16.50
C LYS A 9 6.30 -13.61 15.39
N ARG A 10 5.41 -13.60 14.38
CA ARG A 10 5.43 -12.61 13.28
C ARG A 10 4.87 -11.24 13.66
N TRP A 11 4.22 -11.11 14.82
CA TRP A 11 3.78 -9.80 15.36
C TRP A 11 4.92 -9.05 16.05
N HIS A 12 5.81 -9.74 16.77
CA HIS A 12 6.89 -9.11 17.54
C HIS A 12 7.93 -8.40 16.65
N SER A 13 8.20 -8.93 15.46
CA SER A 13 9.18 -8.33 14.52
C SER A 13 8.74 -6.97 13.95
N ASN A 14 7.44 -6.69 13.84
CA ASN A 14 6.95 -5.43 13.25
C ASN A 14 6.87 -4.28 14.29
N LYS A 15 6.64 -4.58 15.57
CA LYS A 15 6.57 -3.55 16.64
C LYS A 15 7.83 -2.69 16.74
N GLN A 16 8.99 -3.24 16.37
CA GLN A 16 10.27 -2.51 16.38
C GLN A 16 10.38 -1.45 15.27
N LEU A 17 9.51 -1.48 14.25
CA LEU A 17 9.53 -0.54 13.12
C LEU A 17 8.74 0.76 13.40
N LEU A 18 7.85 0.76 14.40
CA LEU A 18 7.03 1.91 14.77
C LEU A 18 7.17 2.31 16.26
N PRO A 19 8.40 2.45 16.81
CA PRO A 19 8.60 2.65 18.25
C PRO A 19 8.06 3.99 18.78
N GLN A 20 7.78 4.97 17.90
CA GLN A 20 7.46 6.34 18.27
C GLN A 20 5.96 6.69 18.16
N LYS A 21 5.08 5.74 17.83
CA LYS A 21 3.63 5.99 17.63
C LYS A 21 2.75 5.31 18.68
N THR A 22 3.16 5.41 19.95
CA THR A 22 2.49 4.72 21.09
C THR A 22 1.06 5.18 21.31
N GLU A 23 0.75 6.48 21.15
CA GLU A 23 -0.61 7.02 21.32
C GLU A 23 -1.59 6.45 20.30
N LEU A 24 -1.20 6.38 19.02
CA LEU A 24 -2.04 5.79 17.97
C LEU A 24 -2.25 4.29 18.18
N GLN A 25 -1.22 3.57 18.62
CA GLN A 25 -1.35 2.14 18.97
C GLN A 25 -2.33 1.93 20.12
N ALA A 26 -2.24 2.75 21.17
CA ALA A 26 -3.15 2.68 22.32
C ALA A 26 -4.59 3.00 21.91
N LEU A 27 -4.79 3.98 21.03
CA LEU A 27 -6.10 4.32 20.48
C LEU A 27 -6.73 3.15 19.72
N LEU A 28 -5.99 2.51 18.81
CA LEU A 28 -6.49 1.37 18.04
C LEU A 28 -6.95 0.21 18.95
N VAL A 29 -6.19 -0.07 20.02
CA VAL A 29 -6.55 -1.08 21.02
C VAL A 29 -7.80 -0.66 21.81
N ARG A 30 -7.87 0.61 22.25
CA ARG A 30 -9.02 1.15 22.99
C ARG A 30 -10.32 1.04 22.17
N GLU A 31 -10.24 1.35 20.88
CA GLU A 31 -11.36 1.29 19.94
C GLU A 31 -11.61 -0.12 19.36
N LYS A 32 -10.92 -1.15 19.88
CA LYS A 32 -11.06 -2.56 19.48
C LYS A 32 -10.88 -2.79 17.96
N VAL A 33 -9.99 -2.02 17.34
CA VAL A 33 -9.65 -2.22 15.93
C VAL A 33 -8.76 -3.44 15.81
N GLU A 34 -9.30 -4.48 15.17
CA GLU A 34 -8.58 -5.74 14.96
C GLU A 34 -7.36 -5.54 14.07
N ALA A 35 -6.28 -6.21 14.47
CA ALA A 35 -5.01 -6.05 13.81
C ALA A 35 -4.99 -6.90 12.52
N ALA A 36 -4.85 -6.23 11.37
CA ALA A 36 -4.91 -6.86 10.05
C ALA A 36 -3.53 -7.01 9.39
N ARG A 37 -3.46 -7.87 8.36
CA ARG A 37 -2.27 -8.03 7.51
C ARG A 37 -2.53 -7.38 6.15
N ARG A 38 -1.50 -6.72 5.61
CA ARG A 38 -1.49 -6.12 4.29
C ARG A 38 -0.22 -6.54 3.56
N ALA A 39 -0.32 -6.83 2.26
CA ALA A 39 0.84 -7.07 1.43
C ALA A 39 1.70 -5.80 1.36
N MET A 40 3.02 -5.94 1.53
CA MET A 40 3.95 -4.81 1.48
C MET A 40 4.33 -4.44 0.04
N LEU A 41 4.32 -5.42 -0.86
CA LEU A 41 4.54 -5.23 -2.29
C LEU A 41 3.21 -5.33 -3.02
N LEU A 42 3.05 -4.52 -4.06
CA LEU A 42 1.91 -4.51 -4.97
C LEU A 42 2.41 -4.83 -6.37
N TYR A 43 1.77 -5.81 -7.03
CA TYR A 43 2.11 -6.22 -8.39
C TYR A 43 0.94 -5.89 -9.33
N PRO A 44 1.06 -4.85 -10.18
CA PRO A 44 0.06 -4.55 -11.20
C PRO A 44 -0.12 -5.73 -12.14
N GLN A 45 -1.36 -6.17 -12.31
CA GLN A 45 -1.69 -7.31 -13.18
C GLN A 45 -2.01 -6.81 -14.58
N GLN A 46 -1.66 -7.60 -15.59
CA GLN A 46 -1.94 -7.29 -17.01
C GLN A 46 -1.45 -5.90 -17.41
N LEU A 47 -0.25 -5.53 -16.92
CA LEU A 47 0.35 -4.23 -17.22
C LEU A 47 0.61 -4.12 -18.72
N SER A 48 0.07 -3.06 -19.31
CA SER A 48 0.32 -2.67 -20.69
C SER A 48 0.47 -1.16 -20.77
N TRP A 49 1.21 -0.70 -21.77
CA TRP A 49 1.36 0.73 -22.03
C TRP A 49 1.41 1.00 -23.53
N ASN A 50 0.99 2.20 -23.90
CA ASN A 50 1.06 2.70 -25.26
C ASN A 50 1.53 4.16 -25.23
N TRP A 51 2.65 4.45 -25.88
CA TRP A 51 3.10 5.83 -26.09
C TRP A 51 2.31 6.42 -27.25
N TRP A 52 1.67 7.55 -27.03
CA TRP A 52 0.96 8.27 -28.08
C TRP A 52 1.91 9.26 -28.78
N ASP A 53 2.85 9.81 -28.02
CA ASP A 53 3.94 10.68 -28.46
C ASP A 53 5.09 10.64 -27.43
N ASP A 54 6.09 11.50 -27.57
CA ASP A 54 7.29 11.52 -26.72
C ASP A 54 7.03 11.96 -25.26
N VAL A 55 5.85 12.51 -24.96
CA VAL A 55 5.50 13.06 -23.63
C VAL A 55 4.20 12.50 -23.05
N THR A 56 3.49 11.64 -23.79
CA THR A 56 2.19 11.10 -23.42
C THR A 56 2.19 9.58 -23.48
N VAL A 57 1.95 8.94 -22.33
CA VAL A 57 1.81 7.49 -22.22
C VAL A 57 0.46 7.12 -21.61
N GLU A 58 -0.24 6.20 -22.26
CA GLU A 58 -1.38 5.50 -21.69
C GLU A 58 -0.89 4.23 -20.99
N ILE A 59 -1.28 4.03 -19.73
CA ILE A 59 -0.92 2.85 -18.94
C ILE A 59 -2.19 2.17 -18.46
N ARG A 60 -2.29 0.85 -18.64
CA ARG A 60 -3.43 0.04 -18.18
C ARG A 60 -2.93 -1.11 -17.32
N PHE A 61 -3.57 -1.31 -16.19
CA PHE A 61 -3.32 -2.44 -15.29
C PHE A 61 -4.53 -2.68 -14.39
N TRP A 62 -4.60 -3.87 -13.81
CA TRP A 62 -5.56 -4.19 -12.76
C TRP A 62 -4.87 -4.27 -11.40
N LEU A 63 -5.55 -3.82 -10.34
CA LEU A 63 -5.10 -3.93 -8.95
C LEU A 63 -6.17 -4.60 -8.07
N PRO A 64 -5.75 -5.37 -7.05
CA PRO A 64 -6.68 -5.92 -6.08
C PRO A 64 -7.31 -4.81 -5.24
N ALA A 65 -8.54 -5.05 -4.78
CA ALA A 65 -9.29 -4.12 -3.93
C ALA A 65 -8.45 -3.65 -2.72
N GLY A 66 -8.57 -2.37 -2.39
CA GLY A 66 -7.79 -1.74 -1.32
C GLY A 66 -6.38 -1.30 -1.72
N SER A 67 -5.99 -1.47 -2.99
CA SER A 67 -4.76 -0.90 -3.57
C SER A 67 -5.06 0.39 -4.34
N PHE A 68 -4.05 1.21 -4.57
CA PHE A 68 -4.22 2.52 -5.22
C PHE A 68 -3.36 2.61 -6.48
N ALA A 69 -3.94 3.04 -7.60
CA ALA A 69 -3.22 3.29 -8.86
C ALA A 69 -2.13 4.35 -8.69
N THR A 70 -2.36 5.33 -7.81
CA THR A 70 -1.38 6.38 -7.47
C THR A 70 -0.09 5.83 -6.88
N SER A 71 -0.14 4.69 -6.18
CA SER A 71 1.08 4.02 -5.68
C SER A 71 1.95 3.48 -6.81
N VAL A 72 1.35 3.11 -7.95
CA VAL A 72 2.10 2.70 -9.15
C VAL A 72 2.67 3.93 -9.84
N VAL A 73 1.85 4.96 -10.07
CA VAL A 73 2.27 6.21 -10.75
C VAL A 73 3.41 6.91 -10.00
N ARG A 74 3.38 6.90 -8.66
CA ARG A 74 4.43 7.46 -7.81
C ARG A 74 5.82 6.89 -8.11
N GLU A 75 5.91 5.63 -8.52
CA GLU A 75 7.19 4.97 -8.82
C GLU A 75 7.65 5.20 -10.26
N LEU A 76 6.80 5.79 -11.12
CA LEU A 76 7.11 6.08 -12.52
C LEU A 76 7.57 7.53 -12.73
N ILE A 77 7.00 8.48 -11.98
CA ILE A 77 7.25 9.91 -12.17
C ILE A 77 7.35 10.66 -10.83
N ASN A 78 8.16 11.71 -10.81
CA ASN A 78 8.18 12.65 -9.70
C ASN A 78 7.08 13.70 -9.89
N THR A 79 5.97 13.56 -9.18
CA THR A 79 4.92 14.58 -9.16
C THR A 79 5.21 15.59 -8.04
N THR A 80 5.76 16.75 -8.37
CA THR A 80 5.89 17.87 -7.44
C THR A 80 4.63 18.73 -7.48
N GLY A 81 3.70 18.51 -6.54
CA GLY A 81 2.58 19.42 -6.28
C GLY A 81 1.35 19.23 -7.19
N ASP A 82 0.17 19.28 -6.57
CA ASP A 82 -1.19 19.12 -7.12
C ASP A 82 -1.57 17.77 -7.75
N TYR A 83 -2.01 16.87 -6.87
CA TYR A 83 -2.78 15.66 -7.16
C TYR A 83 -4.20 15.93 -7.70
N ALA A 84 -4.51 17.16 -8.13
CA ALA A 84 -5.86 17.60 -8.44
C ALA A 84 -6.46 16.99 -9.72
N HIS A 85 -5.67 16.28 -10.54
CA HIS A 85 -6.11 15.79 -11.84
C HIS A 85 -6.00 14.26 -12.04
N ILE A 86 -5.72 13.48 -10.99
CA ILE A 86 -5.54 12.01 -11.10
C ILE A 86 -6.83 11.19 -10.94
N ALA A 87 -8.00 11.82 -10.92
CA ALA A 87 -9.27 11.11 -10.83
C ALA A 87 -10.41 11.89 -11.51
N GLU A 88 -10.58 11.68 -12.80
CA GLU A 88 -11.89 11.62 -13.49
C GLU A 88 -11.84 10.54 -14.57
#